data_AF-A0A1T1AY64-F1
#
_entry.id   AF-A0A1T1AY64-F1
#
_cell.length_a   1.000
_cell.length_b   1.000
_cell.length_c   1.000
_cell.angle_alpha   90.00
_cell.angle_beta   90.00
_cell.angle_gamma   90.00
#
_symmetry.space_group_name_H-M   'P 1'
#
loop_
_entity.id
_entity.type
_entity.pdbx_description
1 polymer ?
#
loop_
_entity_poly.entity_id
_entity_poly.type
_entity_poly.pdbx_seq_one_letter_code
_entity_poly.pdbx_strand_id
1 'polypeptide(L)'
;MNRPPKESAQPYEAWEQTAKEFIEIEMARRGIRYKQLARMLEELGIEESPEQINRKVNRKRFSAAFLVACLRAMGVKTISLD
;
A
#
# COMPACT_ATOMS: atom_id res chain seq x y z
N MET A 1 -38.60 6.47 13.93
CA MET A 1 -37.49 7.36 13.52
C MET A 1 -36.73 6.68 12.38
N ASN A 2 -36.97 7.09 11.14
CA ASN A 2 -36.21 6.57 9.99
C ASN A 2 -34.88 7.31 9.93
N ARG A 3 -33.79 6.64 10.29
CA ARG A 3 -32.44 7.16 10.04
C ARG A 3 -32.23 7.10 8.53
N PRO A 4 -31.92 8.21 7.84
CA PRO A 4 -31.53 8.13 6.45
C PRO A 4 -30.28 7.24 6.35
N PRO A 5 -30.12 6.45 5.27
CA PRO A 5 -28.87 5.73 5.06
C PRO A 5 -27.74 6.74 5.09
N LYS A 6 -26.74 6.52 5.97
CA LYS A 6 -25.48 7.24 5.86
C LYS A 6 -24.86 6.78 4.55
N GLU A 7 -25.04 7.52 3.48
CA GLU A 7 -24.03 7.59 2.42
C GLU A 7 -22.77 8.12 3.10
N SER A 8 -21.98 7.20 3.66
CA SER A 8 -20.66 7.53 4.17
C SER A 8 -19.77 7.74 2.96
N ALA A 9 -19.85 8.91 2.35
CA ALA A 9 -18.80 9.39 1.47
C ALA A 9 -17.52 9.36 2.31
N GLN A 10 -16.66 8.37 2.08
CA GLN A 10 -15.35 8.32 2.69
C GLN A 10 -14.46 9.22 1.83
N PRO A 11 -14.20 10.48 2.25
CA PRO A 11 -13.54 11.47 1.40
C PRO A 11 -12.14 11.04 0.96
N TYR A 12 -11.56 10.07 1.66
CA TYR A 12 -10.25 9.52 1.37
C TYR A 12 -10.25 8.23 0.57
N GLU A 13 -11.40 7.64 0.20
CA GLU A 13 -11.43 6.33 -0.44
C GLU A 13 -10.66 6.27 -1.76
N ALA A 14 -10.79 7.30 -2.60
CA ALA A 14 -10.03 7.41 -3.84
C ALA A 14 -8.52 7.51 -3.57
N TRP A 15 -8.12 8.30 -2.58
CA TRP A 15 -6.71 8.48 -2.20
C TRP A 15 -6.11 7.23 -1.55
N GLU A 16 -6.90 6.52 -0.74
CA GLU A 16 -6.56 5.21 -0.18
C GLU A 16 -6.36 4.17 -1.30
N GLN A 17 -7.19 4.23 -2.35
CA GLN A 17 -7.06 3.39 -3.53
C GLN A 17 -5.78 3.72 -4.32
N THR A 18 -5.49 5.00 -4.57
CA THR A 18 -4.25 5.45 -5.21
C THR A 18 -3.01 5.01 -4.42
N ALA A 19 -3.02 5.11 -3.09
CA ALA A 19 -1.90 4.67 -2.25
C ALA A 19 -1.64 3.16 -2.37
N LYS A 20 -2.71 2.35 -2.46
CA LYS A 20 -2.61 0.91 -2.74
C LYS A 20 -2.00 0.67 -4.13
N GLU A 21 -2.49 1.38 -5.15
CA GLU A 21 -2.06 1.23 -6.53
C GLU A 21 -0.57 1.55 -6.71
N PHE A 22 -0.02 2.54 -6.00
CA PHE A 22 1.43 2.78 -6.04
C PHE A 22 2.25 1.56 -5.64
N ILE A 23 1.80 0.78 -4.67
CA ILE A 23 2.50 -0.45 -4.27
C ILE A 23 2.32 -1.53 -5.35
N GLU A 24 1.08 -1.79 -5.76
CA GLU A 24 0.77 -2.89 -6.70
C GLU A 24 1.36 -2.66 -8.10
N ILE A 25 1.29 -1.43 -8.62
CA ILE A 25 1.85 -1.07 -9.93
C ILE A 25 3.37 -1.21 -9.91
N GLU A 26 4.04 -0.69 -8.88
CA GLU A 26 5.50 -0.77 -8.82
C GLU A 26 6.00 -2.20 -8.58
N MET A 27 5.24 -3.00 -7.83
CA MET A 27 5.45 -4.45 -7.72
C MET A 27 5.31 -5.14 -9.08
N ALA A 28 4.22 -4.89 -9.79
CA ALA A 28 3.95 -5.49 -11.10
C ALA A 28 5.02 -5.10 -12.14
N ARG A 29 5.39 -3.82 -12.21
CA ARG A 29 6.44 -3.29 -13.10
C ARG A 29 7.81 -3.97 -12.89
N ARG A 30 8.09 -4.44 -11.68
CA ARG A 30 9.36 -5.08 -11.29
C ARG A 30 9.28 -6.60 -11.16
N GLY A 31 8.11 -7.20 -11.40
CA GLY A 31 7.90 -8.63 -11.17
C GLY A 31 8.06 -9.07 -9.70
N ILE A 32 7.80 -8.17 -8.76
CA ILE A 32 7.93 -8.40 -7.32
C ILE A 32 6.63 -8.96 -6.76
N ARG A 33 6.73 -10.04 -5.99
CA ARG A 33 5.63 -10.60 -5.19
C ARG A 33 5.77 -10.21 -3.72
N TYR A 34 4.70 -10.33 -2.93
CA TYR A 34 4.72 -9.98 -1.49
C TYR A 34 5.83 -10.66 -0.71
N LYS A 35 6.19 -11.91 -1.07
CA LYS A 35 7.33 -12.63 -0.48
C LYS A 35 8.68 -11.95 -0.73
N GLN A 36 8.86 -11.35 -1.91
CA GLN A 36 10.07 -10.61 -2.24
C GLN A 36 10.05 -9.24 -1.55
N LEU A 37 8.91 -8.54 -1.55
CA LEU A 37 8.78 -7.26 -0.85
C LEU A 37 9.06 -7.40 0.66
N ALA A 38 8.58 -8.47 1.30
CA ALA A 38 8.90 -8.77 2.70
C ALA A 38 10.41 -8.85 2.96
N ARG A 39 11.15 -9.59 2.11
CA ARG A 39 12.62 -9.69 2.20
C ARG A 39 13.31 -8.34 1.98
N MET A 40 12.83 -7.55 1.02
CA MET A 40 13.41 -6.23 0.75
C MET A 40 13.14 -5.23 1.88
N LEU A 41 12.01 -5.37 2.59
CA LEU A 41 11.72 -4.60 3.80
C LEU A 41 12.58 -5.04 4.98
N GLU A 42 12.83 -6.34 5.10
CA GLU A 42 13.73 -6.91 6.12
C GLU A 42 15.16 -6.38 5.97
N GLU A 43 15.66 -6.20 4.74
CA GLU A 43 16.95 -5.53 4.46
C GLU A 43 17.01 -4.07 4.97
N LEU A 44 15.85 -3.44 5.20
CA LEU A 44 15.74 -2.11 5.81
C LEU A 44 15.46 -2.16 7.33
N GLY A 45 15.50 -3.35 7.95
CA GLY A 45 15.17 -3.57 9.36
C GLY A 45 13.66 -3.55 9.66
N ILE A 46 12.80 -3.73 8.64
CA ILE A 46 11.35 -3.73 8.77
C ILE A 46 10.83 -5.16 8.61
N GLU A 47 10.45 -5.76 9.73
CA GLU A 47 9.91 -7.13 9.76
C GLU A 47 8.41 -7.15 9.44
N GLU A 48 8.07 -7.62 8.24
CA GLU A 48 6.69 -7.84 7.81
C GLU A 48 6.57 -9.17 7.06
N SER A 49 5.59 -9.99 7.45
CA SER A 49 5.26 -11.20 6.70
C SER A 49 4.55 -10.84 5.38
N PRO A 50 4.64 -11.69 4.34
CA PRO A 50 3.91 -11.49 3.09
C PRO A 50 2.40 -11.33 3.29
N GLU A 51 1.82 -12.04 4.27
CA GLU A 51 0.42 -11.98 4.64
C GLU A 51 0.06 -10.66 5.34
N GLN A 52 0.94 -10.14 6.20
CA GLN A 52 0.76 -8.84 6.85
C GLN A 52 0.75 -7.71 5.83
N ILE A 53 1.70 -7.73 4.87
CA ILE A 53 1.76 -6.78 3.75
C ILE A 53 0.48 -6.88 2.92
N ASN A 54 0.13 -8.08 2.47
CA ASN A 54 -1.07 -8.32 1.65
C ASN A 54 -2.34 -7.80 2.35
N ARG A 55 -2.48 -8.01 3.66
CA ARG A 55 -3.62 -7.54 4.45
C ARG A 55 -3.64 -6.01 4.58
N LYS A 56 -2.49 -5.37 4.83
CA LYS A 56 -2.36 -3.91 4.90
C LYS A 56 -2.75 -3.26 3.57
N VAL A 57 -2.14 -3.73 2.48
CA VAL A 57 -2.33 -3.21 1.12
C VAL A 57 -3.78 -3.39 0.67
N ASN A 58 -4.34 -4.61 0.77
CA ASN A 58 -5.72 -4.85 0.31
C ASN A 58 -6.78 -4.11 1.13
N ARG A 59 -6.55 -3.90 2.43
CA ARG A 59 -7.47 -3.11 3.27
C ARG A 59 -7.27 -1.61 3.13
N LYS A 60 -6.24 -1.16 2.40
CA LYS A 60 -5.88 0.26 2.27
C LYS A 60 -5.62 0.93 3.62
N ARG A 61 -5.16 0.15 4.61
CA ARG A 61 -4.87 0.59 5.97
C ARG A 61 -3.40 0.34 6.29
N PHE A 62 -2.58 1.35 6.02
CA PHE A 62 -1.17 1.40 6.35
C PHE A 62 -0.73 2.86 6.55
N SER A 63 0.37 3.07 7.24
CA SER A 63 0.94 4.41 7.44
C SER A 63 1.63 4.91 6.18
N ALA A 64 1.78 6.24 6.05
CA ALA A 64 2.62 6.83 5.00
C ALA A 64 4.06 6.30 5.06
N ALA A 65 4.60 6.08 6.26
CA ALA A 65 5.93 5.50 6.45
C ALA A 65 6.06 4.10 5.82
N PHE A 66 5.03 3.25 5.95
CA PHE A 66 5.01 1.94 5.31
C PHE A 66 5.01 2.05 3.79
N LEU A 67 4.19 2.95 3.22
CA LEU A 67 4.19 3.20 1.78
C LEU A 67 5.58 3.60 1.28
N VAL A 68 6.21 4.59 1.92
CA VAL A 68 7.56 5.05 1.56
C VAL A 68 8.58 3.93 1.70
N ALA A 69 8.50 3.11 2.76
CA ALA A 69 9.37 1.95 2.93
C ALA A 69 9.22 0.94 1.78
N CYS A 70 7.99 0.61 1.37
CA CYS A 70 7.75 -0.29 0.24
C CYS A 70 8.35 0.27 -1.07
N LEU A 71 8.08 1.56 -1.36
CA LEU A 71 8.61 2.22 -2.55
C LEU A 71 10.14 2.24 -2.54
N ARG A 72 10.75 2.59 -1.39
CA ARG A 72 12.20 2.62 -1.21
C ARG A 72 12.83 1.23 -1.37
N ALA A 73 12.24 0.20 -0.76
CA ALA A 73 12.66 -1.19 -0.85
C ALA A 73 12.65 -1.68 -2.31
N MET A 74 11.64 -1.31 -3.09
CA MET A 74 11.54 -1.62 -4.52
C MET A 74 12.43 -0.74 -5.43
N GLY A 75 13.21 0.19 -4.86
CA GLY A 75 14.05 1.10 -5.62
C GLY A 75 13.30 2.17 -6.41
N VAL A 76 12.05 2.48 -6.04
CA VAL A 76 11.26 3.56 -6.64
C VAL A 76 11.84 4.90 -6.20
N LYS A 77 12.11 5.79 -7.17
CA LYS A 77 12.66 7.13 -6.92
C LYS A 77 11.63 8.24 -7.09
N THR A 78 10.59 7.99 -7.90
CA THR A 78 9.59 8.98 -8.29
C THR A 78 8.25 8.27 -8.46
N ILE A 79 7.19 8.92 -8.00
CA ILE A 79 5.79 8.54 -8.23
C ILE A 79 5.08 9.73 -8.89
N SER A 80 4.22 9.45 -9.86
CA SER A 80 3.38 10.46 -10.55
C SER A 80 1.97 10.40 -9.97
N LEU A 81 1.34 11.56 -9.75
CA LEU A 81 -0.04 11.65 -9.25
C LEU A 81 -1.06 11.97 -10.35
N ASP A 82 -0.56 12.10 -11.58
CA ASP A 82 -1.19 12.76 -12.72
C ASP A 82 -1.83 11.76 -13.69
#